data_AF-A0A965V6F2-F1
#
_entry.id   AF-A0A965V6F2-F1
#
_cell.length_a   1.000
_cell.length_b   1.000
_cell.length_c   1.000
_cell.angle_alpha   90.00
_cell.angle_beta   90.00
_cell.angle_gamma   90.00
#
_symmetry.space_group_name_H-M   'P 1'
#
loop_
_entity.id
_entity.type
_entity.pdbx_description
1 polymer ?
#
loop_
_entity_poly.entity_id
_entity_poly.type
_entity_poly.pdbx_seq_one_letter_code
_entity_poly.pdbx_strand_id
1 'polypeptide(L)'
;MPVNPNRAAGGRGGRGGAPGDAAAPAAASAAAPAPTGPRNCHDVTAYPALHLLSASCSTHAILVDISNPEKPVRLDALSDTNNFQGRHTAAFSNDGKKTIQTDEWGGGTGPMCQASSMKELGGNTIISVDAKKKQAQHGYFKLPAAQSAEENCVSHNGGIIPVPGRDLYVQGWYQGGVDVMDFTDQDNAFEIAYFDRGSIDPPAGADVPVARSWAGHLRVDAQCAALGQ
;
A
#
# COMPACT_ATOMS: atom_id res chain seq x y z
N MET A 1 -46.75 95.59 -41.59
CA MET A 1 -46.58 94.41 -40.71
C MET A 1 -45.18 93.84 -40.94
N PRO A 2 -44.46 93.41 -39.91
CA PRO A 2 -43.10 93.90 -39.59
C PRO A 2 -41.92 92.99 -40.04
N VAL A 3 -40.76 93.65 -40.26
CA VAL A 3 -39.36 93.40 -39.78
C VAL A 3 -39.08 92.12 -38.95
N ASN A 4 -37.90 91.46 -38.86
CA ASN A 4 -36.50 91.49 -39.36
C ASN A 4 -35.81 90.23 -38.70
N PRO A 5 -34.52 89.83 -38.89
CA PRO A 5 -34.09 88.43 -38.87
C PRO A 5 -33.16 88.10 -37.67
N ASN A 6 -32.75 86.83 -37.57
CA ASN A 6 -31.63 86.27 -36.79
C ASN A 6 -31.55 86.52 -35.27
N ARG A 7 -31.66 85.42 -34.49
CA ARG A 7 -30.63 85.01 -33.49
C ARG A 7 -30.92 83.64 -32.83
N ALA A 8 -29.93 82.76 -32.94
CA ALA A 8 -29.28 81.91 -31.93
C ALA A 8 -30.04 81.26 -30.75
N ALA A 9 -29.77 79.94 -30.62
CA ALA A 9 -29.38 79.19 -29.41
C ALA A 9 -30.39 78.94 -28.27
N GLY A 10 -30.44 77.67 -27.82
CA GLY A 10 -30.99 77.26 -26.53
C GLY A 10 -31.23 75.75 -26.44
N GLY A 11 -30.37 75.03 -25.71
CA GLY A 11 -30.44 73.57 -25.56
C GLY A 11 -31.39 73.07 -24.47
N ARG A 12 -31.38 71.74 -24.26
CA ARG A 12 -31.51 71.03 -22.96
C ARG A 12 -31.60 69.51 -23.15
N GLY A 13 -30.67 68.79 -22.50
CA GLY A 13 -30.90 67.59 -21.69
C GLY A 13 -31.60 66.37 -22.30
N GLY A 14 -30.80 65.41 -22.79
CA GLY A 14 -31.24 64.04 -23.06
C GLY A 14 -31.50 63.25 -21.77
N ARG A 15 -32.63 62.52 -21.74
CA ARG A 15 -32.98 61.51 -20.74
C ARG A 15 -32.71 60.10 -21.29
N GLY A 16 -31.99 59.29 -20.52
CA GLY A 16 -32.20 57.84 -20.32
C GLY A 16 -32.04 56.92 -21.52
N GLY A 17 -30.85 56.32 -21.68
CA GLY A 17 -30.63 55.06 -22.39
C GLY A 17 -29.87 54.08 -21.48
N ALA A 18 -30.32 52.83 -21.42
CA ALA A 18 -29.91 51.78 -20.49
C ALA A 18 -28.40 51.44 -20.52
N PRO A 19 -27.79 51.04 -19.39
CA PRO A 19 -26.42 50.54 -19.38
C PRO A 19 -26.36 49.13 -19.99
N GLY A 20 -25.45 48.96 -20.96
CA GLY A 20 -25.19 47.68 -21.59
C GLY A 20 -24.61 46.66 -20.62
N ASP A 21 -25.02 45.40 -20.82
CA ASP A 21 -24.52 44.23 -20.12
C ASP A 21 -23.02 44.05 -20.36
N ALA A 22 -22.21 44.51 -19.40
CA ALA A 22 -20.81 44.16 -19.32
C ALA A 22 -20.71 42.67 -18.94
N ALA A 23 -20.32 41.84 -19.91
CA ALA A 23 -20.03 40.42 -19.67
C ALA A 23 -18.97 40.29 -18.56
N ALA A 24 -19.34 39.59 -17.48
CA ALA A 24 -18.41 39.23 -16.41
C ALA A 24 -17.27 38.37 -16.98
N PRO A 25 -16.01 38.56 -16.53
CA PRO A 25 -14.92 37.71 -16.98
C PRO A 25 -15.19 36.28 -16.53
N ALA A 26 -15.15 35.34 -17.49
CA ALA A 26 -15.27 33.92 -17.21
C ALA A 26 -14.20 33.51 -16.20
N ALA A 27 -14.63 33.04 -15.03
CA ALA A 27 -13.73 32.47 -14.04
C ALA A 27 -13.01 31.29 -14.70
N ALA A 28 -11.70 31.41 -14.88
CA ALA A 28 -10.87 30.28 -15.28
C ALA A 28 -11.04 29.19 -14.21
N SER A 29 -11.66 28.08 -14.61
CA SER A 29 -11.74 26.86 -13.80
C SER A 29 -10.32 26.43 -13.44
N ALA A 30 -9.89 26.71 -12.21
CA ALA A 30 -8.69 26.11 -11.67
C ALA A 30 -8.85 24.59 -11.77
N ALA A 31 -7.95 23.94 -12.51
CA ALA A 31 -7.92 22.48 -12.59
C ALA A 31 -7.90 21.92 -11.17
N ALA A 32 -8.80 20.98 -10.88
CA ALA A 32 -8.80 20.29 -9.59
C ALA A 32 -7.39 19.72 -9.35
N PRO A 33 -6.81 19.89 -8.15
CA PRO A 33 -5.51 19.32 -7.85
C PRO A 33 -5.53 17.83 -8.15
N ALA A 34 -4.47 17.34 -8.81
CA ALA A 34 -4.35 15.93 -9.15
C ALA A 34 -4.59 15.09 -7.88
N PRO A 35 -5.35 13.99 -7.94
CA PRO A 35 -5.66 13.18 -6.77
C PRO A 35 -4.36 12.80 -6.05
N THR A 36 -4.14 13.33 -4.84
CA THR A 36 -2.89 13.11 -4.09
C THR A 36 -2.79 11.69 -3.53
N GLY A 37 -3.79 10.84 -3.80
CA GLY A 37 -3.88 9.48 -3.26
C GLY A 37 -4.47 9.49 -1.85
N PRO A 38 -4.61 8.32 -1.23
CA PRO A 38 -5.13 8.21 0.13
C PRO A 38 -4.24 8.99 1.11
N ARG A 39 -4.88 9.69 2.05
CA ARG A 39 -4.25 10.20 3.28
C ARG A 39 -4.43 9.09 4.32
N ASN A 40 -3.39 8.78 5.11
CA ASN A 40 -3.30 7.68 6.11
C ASN A 40 -2.47 6.47 5.62
N CYS A 41 -1.18 6.70 5.39
CA CYS A 41 -0.23 5.59 5.30
C CYS A 41 0.02 5.01 6.70
N HIS A 42 -0.13 3.69 6.83
CA HIS A 42 0.09 2.96 8.06
C HIS A 42 1.58 2.75 8.32
N ASP A 43 2.33 2.40 7.26
CA ASP A 43 3.76 2.15 7.32
C ASP A 43 4.48 2.62 6.05
N VAL A 44 5.78 2.88 6.19
CA VAL A 44 6.67 3.27 5.11
C VAL A 44 8.05 2.65 5.30
N THR A 45 8.64 2.19 4.20
CA THR A 45 10.05 1.80 4.16
C THR A 45 10.79 2.68 3.16
N ALA A 46 11.83 3.35 3.63
CA ALA A 46 12.75 4.11 2.78
C ALA A 46 13.88 3.20 2.29
N TYR A 47 14.28 3.39 1.03
CA TYR A 47 15.48 2.83 0.43
C TYR A 47 16.38 3.97 -0.07
N PRO A 48 17.20 4.58 0.82
CA PRO A 48 17.94 5.79 0.50
C PRO A 48 18.93 5.65 -0.66
N ALA A 49 19.56 4.47 -0.80
CA ALA A 49 20.52 4.20 -1.88
C ALA A 49 19.89 4.26 -3.29
N LEU A 50 18.57 4.07 -3.39
CA LEU A 50 17.81 4.20 -4.64
C LEU A 50 16.96 5.46 -4.68
N HIS A 51 17.00 6.29 -3.64
CA HIS A 51 16.12 7.45 -3.47
C HIS A 51 14.62 7.11 -3.56
N LEU A 52 14.23 5.93 -3.07
CA LEU A 52 12.85 5.46 -3.10
C LEU A 52 12.28 5.30 -1.70
N LEU A 53 10.96 5.45 -1.58
CA LEU A 53 10.18 5.05 -0.42
C LEU A 53 8.95 4.29 -0.90
N SER A 54 8.67 3.15 -0.28
CA SER A 54 7.42 2.40 -0.47
C SER A 54 6.54 2.64 0.75
N ALA A 55 5.27 2.94 0.51
CA ALA A 55 4.30 3.23 1.56
C ALA A 55 3.08 2.31 1.46
N SER A 56 2.64 1.81 2.60
CA SER A 56 1.42 1.04 2.78
C SER A 56 0.31 1.96 3.24
N CYS A 57 -0.64 2.27 2.37
CA CYS A 57 -1.66 3.29 2.63
C CYS A 57 -3.06 2.76 2.36
N SER A 58 -3.68 2.17 3.39
CA SER A 58 -4.99 1.51 3.29
C SER A 58 -4.98 0.51 2.13
N THR A 59 -5.73 0.72 1.05
CA THR A 59 -5.77 -0.21 -0.09
C THR A 59 -4.65 0.01 -1.12
N HIS A 60 -3.79 1.01 -0.93
CA HIS A 60 -2.79 1.45 -1.91
C HIS A 60 -1.35 1.16 -1.48
N ALA A 61 -0.56 0.65 -2.40
CA ALA A 61 0.89 0.64 -2.34
C ALA A 61 1.42 1.86 -3.12
N ILE A 62 2.05 2.80 -2.44
CA ILE A 62 2.54 4.05 -3.03
C ILE A 62 4.05 4.00 -3.14
N LEU A 63 4.57 4.27 -4.35
CA LEU A 63 6.00 4.45 -4.59
C LEU A 63 6.31 5.94 -4.69
N VAL A 64 7.33 6.37 -3.95
CA VAL A 64 7.68 7.78 -3.77
C VAL A 64 9.16 7.99 -4.06
N ASP A 65 9.48 9.02 -4.83
CA ASP A 65 10.82 9.57 -4.98
C ASP A 65 11.14 10.43 -3.77
N ILE A 66 12.24 10.08 -3.11
CA ILE A 66 12.78 10.79 -1.94
C ILE A 66 14.19 11.33 -2.20
N SER A 67 14.55 11.59 -3.47
CA SER A 67 15.80 12.28 -3.84
C SER A 67 15.89 13.65 -3.17
N ASN A 68 14.74 14.30 -2.96
CA ASN A 68 14.58 15.42 -2.04
C ASN A 68 13.56 15.05 -0.96
N PRO A 69 14.00 14.59 0.23
CA PRO A 69 13.09 14.11 1.27
C PRO A 69 12.21 15.21 1.88
N GLU A 70 12.57 16.49 1.75
CA GLU A 70 11.73 17.62 2.17
C GLU A 70 10.57 17.89 1.20
N LYS A 71 10.68 17.41 -0.04
CA LYS A 71 9.69 17.57 -1.11
C LYS A 71 9.52 16.26 -1.89
N PRO A 72 9.02 15.20 -1.23
CA PRO A 72 8.87 13.89 -1.87
C PRO A 72 7.84 13.95 -2.99
N VAL A 73 8.05 13.14 -4.04
CA VAL A 73 7.16 13.09 -5.20
C VAL A 73 6.63 11.68 -5.39
N ARG A 74 5.30 11.53 -5.47
CA ARG A 74 4.69 10.23 -5.79
C ARG A 74 5.02 9.85 -7.23
N LEU A 75 5.67 8.71 -7.42
CA LEU A 75 6.00 8.14 -8.72
C LEU A 75 4.88 7.26 -9.26
N ASP A 76 4.29 6.46 -8.36
CA ASP A 76 3.25 5.50 -8.72
C ASP A 76 2.37 5.15 -7.53
N ALA A 77 1.16 4.67 -7.82
CA ALA A 77 0.24 4.15 -6.83
C ALA A 77 -0.52 2.96 -7.41
N LEU A 78 -0.39 1.81 -6.76
CA LEU A 78 -1.08 0.59 -7.11
C LEU A 78 -2.16 0.34 -6.07
N SER A 79 -3.41 0.22 -6.50
CA SER A 79 -4.55 -0.08 -5.63
C SER A 79 -5.01 -1.51 -5.84
N ASP A 80 -5.29 -2.24 -4.77
CA ASP A 80 -5.98 -3.52 -4.81
C ASP A 80 -7.17 -3.47 -3.85
N THR A 81 -8.28 -2.87 -4.31
CA THR A 81 -9.44 -2.60 -3.45
C THR A 81 -10.30 -3.83 -3.18
N ASN A 82 -10.10 -4.92 -3.93
CA ASN A 82 -10.87 -6.14 -3.78
C ASN A 82 -10.20 -7.09 -2.77
N ASN A 83 -8.87 -7.08 -2.70
CA ASN A 83 -8.12 -8.05 -1.89
C ASN A 83 -7.38 -7.42 -0.71
N PHE A 84 -7.05 -6.12 -0.74
CA PHE A 84 -6.33 -5.46 0.35
C PHE A 84 -7.22 -4.41 1.00
N GLN A 85 -7.52 -4.57 2.29
CA GLN A 85 -8.40 -3.67 3.03
C GLN A 85 -7.64 -2.78 4.03
N GLY A 86 -6.48 -3.23 4.51
CA GLY A 86 -5.63 -2.51 5.44
C GLY A 86 -4.17 -2.88 5.24
N ARG A 87 -3.54 -2.33 4.19
CA ARG A 87 -2.09 -2.49 3.99
C ARG A 87 -1.36 -2.01 5.24
N HIS A 88 -0.52 -2.89 5.78
CA HIS A 88 0.07 -2.72 7.08
C HIS A 88 1.57 -2.46 7.02
N THR A 89 2.32 -3.20 6.19
CA THR A 89 3.79 -3.11 6.10
C THR A 89 4.25 -3.03 4.66
N ALA A 90 5.28 -2.21 4.42
CA ALA A 90 5.98 -2.13 3.12
C ALA A 90 7.44 -2.56 3.29
N ALA A 91 7.98 -3.35 2.37
CA ALA A 91 9.42 -3.67 2.34
C ALA A 91 9.95 -3.75 0.91
N PHE A 92 11.25 -3.49 0.71
CA PHE A 92 11.93 -3.65 -0.59
C PHE A 92 12.76 -4.92 -0.63
N SER A 93 12.72 -5.66 -1.73
CA SER A 93 13.77 -6.62 -2.10
C SER A 93 15.18 -6.01 -2.01
N ASN A 94 16.20 -6.87 -1.90
CA ASN A 94 17.59 -6.43 -1.71
C ASN A 94 18.07 -5.50 -2.84
N ASP A 95 17.62 -5.71 -4.08
CA ASP A 95 17.98 -4.87 -5.23
C ASP A 95 16.96 -3.74 -5.52
N GLY A 96 15.89 -3.66 -4.73
CA GLY A 96 14.84 -2.65 -4.84
C GLY A 96 13.95 -2.76 -6.07
N LYS A 97 13.99 -3.89 -6.81
CA LYS A 97 13.13 -4.13 -7.98
C LYS A 97 11.80 -4.77 -7.64
N LYS A 98 11.60 -5.17 -6.39
CA LYS A 98 10.34 -5.68 -5.86
C LYS A 98 10.02 -5.05 -4.51
N THR A 99 8.74 -4.93 -4.21
CA THR A 99 8.24 -4.62 -2.88
C THR A 99 7.30 -5.71 -2.38
N ILE A 100 7.31 -5.92 -1.07
CA ILE A 100 6.31 -6.67 -0.34
C ILE A 100 5.37 -5.69 0.33
N GLN A 101 4.08 -5.97 0.23
CA GLN A 101 3.03 -5.26 0.94
C GLN A 101 2.15 -6.26 1.68
N THR A 102 1.97 -6.05 2.98
CA THR A 102 1.20 -6.96 3.86
C THR A 102 -0.20 -6.38 4.10
N ASP A 103 -1.21 -7.22 4.26
CA ASP A 103 -2.59 -6.86 4.60
C ASP A 103 -2.95 -7.40 5.98
N GLU A 104 -3.22 -6.53 6.94
CA GLU A 104 -3.65 -6.94 8.28
C GLU A 104 -5.18 -7.07 8.36
N TRP A 105 -5.79 -7.68 7.34
CA TRP A 105 -7.23 -7.90 7.31
C TRP A 105 -7.64 -8.79 8.49
N GLY A 106 -8.62 -8.32 9.27
CA GLY A 106 -8.92 -8.87 10.60
C GLY A 106 -8.37 -8.03 11.76
N GLY A 107 -7.61 -6.97 11.47
CA GLY A 107 -7.22 -5.92 12.43
C GLY A 107 -6.44 -6.45 13.63
N GLY A 108 -5.54 -7.40 13.40
CA GLY A 108 -4.72 -8.02 14.44
C GLY A 108 -5.45 -8.98 15.38
N THR A 109 -6.77 -9.16 15.24
CA THR A 109 -7.59 -9.92 16.20
C THR A 109 -8.40 -11.05 15.56
N GLY A 110 -8.63 -10.99 14.25
CA GLY A 110 -9.35 -12.02 13.52
C GLY A 110 -8.55 -13.29 13.24
N PRO A 111 -9.21 -14.46 13.13
CA PRO A 111 -8.59 -15.72 12.74
C PRO A 111 -8.56 -15.89 11.22
N MET A 112 -7.69 -15.15 10.53
CA MET A 112 -7.68 -15.04 9.06
C MET A 112 -6.66 -15.94 8.35
N CYS A 113 -6.13 -16.95 9.03
CA CYS A 113 -5.23 -17.96 8.48
C CYS A 113 -5.82 -19.37 8.53
N GLN A 114 -7.15 -19.51 8.54
CA GLN A 114 -7.81 -20.81 8.50
C GLN A 114 -7.60 -21.48 7.13
N ALA A 115 -7.81 -22.80 7.04
CA ALA A 115 -7.68 -23.52 5.77
C ALA A 115 -8.60 -22.98 4.65
N SER A 116 -9.72 -22.36 5.02
CA SER A 116 -10.65 -21.69 4.10
C SER A 116 -10.35 -20.21 3.86
N SER A 117 -9.37 -19.64 4.55
CA SER A 117 -9.00 -18.23 4.38
C SER A 117 -8.31 -18.03 3.04
N MET A 118 -8.82 -17.08 2.26
CA MET A 118 -8.25 -16.73 0.96
C MET A 118 -6.83 -16.17 1.13
N LYS A 119 -5.94 -16.46 0.17
CA LYS A 119 -4.56 -15.95 0.21
C LYS A 119 -4.49 -14.46 -0.09
N GLU A 120 -5.42 -13.99 -0.91
CA GLU A 120 -5.51 -12.63 -1.41
C GLU A 120 -5.94 -11.65 -0.31
N LEU A 121 -6.74 -12.10 0.66
CA LEU A 121 -7.26 -11.29 1.77
C LEU A 121 -6.43 -11.52 3.04
N GLY A 122 -5.83 -10.50 3.65
CA GLY A 122 -5.08 -10.69 4.91
C GLY A 122 -3.75 -11.42 4.76
N GLY A 123 -3.17 -11.40 3.56
CA GLY A 123 -1.86 -11.95 3.24
C GLY A 123 -0.91 -10.88 2.70
N ASN A 124 0.14 -11.33 2.03
CA ASN A 124 1.12 -10.48 1.36
C ASN A 124 0.83 -10.41 -0.13
N THR A 125 1.20 -9.31 -0.76
CA THR A 125 1.29 -9.19 -2.21
C THR A 125 2.70 -8.77 -2.60
N ILE A 126 3.22 -9.41 -3.64
CA ILE A 126 4.53 -9.12 -4.22
C ILE A 126 4.30 -8.23 -5.43
N ILE A 127 5.02 -7.12 -5.47
CA ILE A 127 4.90 -6.10 -6.50
C ILE A 127 6.27 -5.88 -7.11
N SER A 128 6.38 -5.90 -8.43
CA SER A 128 7.60 -5.51 -9.12
C SER A 128 7.63 -4.00 -9.35
N VAL A 129 8.82 -3.43 -9.44
CA VAL A 129 9.10 -2.03 -9.75
C VAL A 129 10.03 -1.99 -10.96
N ASP A 130 9.52 -1.50 -12.09
CA ASP A 130 10.30 -1.44 -13.33
C ASP A 130 11.32 -0.28 -13.36
N ALA A 131 12.10 -0.21 -14.44
CA ALA A 131 13.09 0.86 -14.64
C ALA A 131 12.47 2.26 -14.74
N LYS A 132 11.18 2.36 -15.10
CA LYS A 132 10.39 3.61 -15.16
C LYS A 132 9.66 3.90 -13.86
N LYS A 133 9.96 3.13 -12.80
CA LYS A 133 9.34 3.23 -11.47
C LYS A 133 7.84 3.00 -11.48
N LYS A 134 7.38 2.08 -12.34
CA LYS A 134 6.00 1.59 -12.38
C LYS A 134 5.87 0.28 -11.64
N GLN A 135 4.79 0.18 -10.87
CA GLN A 135 4.46 -0.97 -10.05
C GLN A 135 3.58 -1.95 -10.83
N ALA A 136 3.86 -3.25 -10.72
CA ALA A 136 2.99 -4.30 -11.21
C ALA A 136 2.82 -5.40 -10.15
N GLN A 137 1.58 -5.81 -9.89
CA GLN A 137 1.27 -6.89 -8.95
C GLN A 137 1.59 -8.26 -9.59
N HIS A 138 2.11 -9.19 -8.77
CA HIS A 138 2.48 -10.54 -9.19
C HIS A 138 1.78 -11.60 -8.34
N GLY A 139 2.47 -12.21 -7.38
CA GLY A 139 1.93 -13.23 -6.50
C GLY A 139 1.29 -12.67 -5.22
N TYR A 140 0.47 -13.51 -4.61
CA TYR A 140 0.08 -13.40 -3.21
C TYR A 140 0.75 -14.49 -2.41
N PHE A 141 1.08 -14.19 -1.16
CA PHE A 141 1.61 -15.16 -0.22
C PHE A 141 0.81 -15.08 1.09
N LYS A 142 0.47 -16.24 1.64
CA LYS A 142 -0.08 -16.36 2.97
C LYS A 142 0.49 -17.62 3.60
N LEU A 143 0.73 -17.53 4.92
CA LEU A 143 1.15 -18.64 5.77
C LEU A 143 0.48 -19.97 5.33
N PRO A 144 1.24 -20.97 4.85
CA PRO A 144 0.69 -22.26 4.41
C PRO A 144 0.14 -23.10 5.56
N ALA A 145 0.71 -22.96 6.76
CA ALA A 145 0.28 -23.66 7.96
C ALA A 145 -1.06 -23.09 8.47
N ALA A 146 -2.16 -23.71 8.06
CA ALA A 146 -3.49 -23.30 8.49
C ALA A 146 -3.65 -23.33 10.02
N GLN A 147 -4.23 -22.25 10.56
CA GLN A 147 -4.47 -22.03 11.98
C GLN A 147 -5.94 -22.30 12.34
N SER A 148 -6.23 -22.49 13.63
CA SER A 148 -7.61 -22.71 14.08
C SER A 148 -8.42 -21.42 14.17
N ALA A 149 -9.71 -21.52 14.48
CA ALA A 149 -10.57 -20.35 14.66
C ALA A 149 -10.33 -19.63 16.00
N GLU A 150 -9.60 -20.26 16.92
CA GLU A 150 -9.25 -19.76 18.25
C GLU A 150 -7.97 -18.90 18.24
N GLU A 151 -7.30 -18.79 17.09
CA GLU A 151 -6.03 -18.10 16.93
C GLU A 151 -6.21 -16.83 16.12
N ASN A 152 -5.91 -15.66 16.70
CA ASN A 152 -5.76 -14.47 15.86
C ASN A 152 -4.52 -14.65 14.99
N CYS A 153 -4.73 -14.65 13.68
CA CYS A 153 -3.69 -14.80 12.69
C CYS A 153 -4.03 -13.94 11.48
N VAL A 154 -3.16 -12.98 11.22
CA VAL A 154 -3.20 -12.03 10.12
C VAL A 154 -1.76 -11.69 9.76
N SER A 155 -1.50 -11.25 8.53
CA SER A 155 -0.16 -10.80 8.16
C SER A 155 0.21 -9.55 8.95
N HIS A 156 1.43 -9.49 9.49
CA HIS A 156 1.91 -8.34 10.28
C HIS A 156 3.33 -7.92 9.82
N ASN A 157 4.07 -7.20 10.66
CA ASN A 157 5.40 -6.69 10.33
C ASN A 157 6.40 -7.80 10.03
N GLY A 158 7.35 -7.46 9.16
CA GLY A 158 8.44 -8.32 8.76
C GLY A 158 9.63 -7.52 8.24
N GLY A 159 10.65 -8.24 7.78
CA GLY A 159 11.88 -7.66 7.28
C GLY A 159 12.58 -8.56 6.28
N ILE A 160 13.44 -7.95 5.48
CA ILE A 160 14.17 -8.64 4.43
C ILE A 160 15.39 -9.30 5.04
N ILE A 161 15.66 -10.55 4.65
CA ILE A 161 16.91 -11.23 4.99
C ILE A 161 17.89 -10.99 3.83
N PRO A 162 19.03 -10.32 4.08
CA PRO A 162 19.97 -9.96 3.01
C PRO A 162 20.79 -11.18 2.59
N VAL A 163 20.36 -11.84 1.52
CA VAL A 163 21.06 -12.98 0.91
C VAL A 163 21.38 -12.66 -0.55
N PRO A 164 22.65 -12.66 -0.97
CA PRO A 164 22.99 -12.43 -2.38
C PRO A 164 22.26 -13.42 -3.30
N GLY A 165 21.59 -12.89 -4.33
CA GLY A 165 20.87 -13.69 -5.33
C GLY A 165 19.54 -14.28 -4.86
N ARG A 166 19.08 -13.99 -3.64
CA ARG A 166 17.76 -14.41 -3.14
C ARG A 166 17.02 -13.24 -2.48
N ASP A 167 15.71 -13.24 -2.67
CA ASP A 167 14.81 -12.31 -1.99
C ASP A 167 14.03 -13.09 -0.93
N LEU A 168 14.42 -12.89 0.33
CA LEU A 168 13.85 -13.59 1.48
C LEU A 168 13.21 -12.58 2.42
N TYR A 169 12.05 -12.93 2.98
CA TYR A 169 11.31 -12.08 3.91
C TYR A 169 10.88 -12.88 5.13
N VAL A 170 11.25 -12.41 6.31
CA VAL A 170 10.78 -12.97 7.59
C VAL A 170 9.63 -12.13 8.12
N GLN A 171 8.54 -12.77 8.55
CA GLN A 171 7.33 -12.07 8.95
C GLN A 171 6.66 -12.72 10.15
N GLY A 172 6.03 -11.90 10.99
CA GLY A 172 5.12 -12.39 12.04
C GLY A 172 3.67 -12.49 11.57
N TRP A 173 2.97 -13.50 12.08
CA TRP A 173 1.56 -13.82 11.81
C TRP A 173 0.74 -13.93 13.12
N TYR A 174 1.01 -13.07 14.10
CA TYR A 174 0.40 -13.12 15.43
C TYR A 174 0.52 -14.51 16.08
N GLN A 175 -0.59 -15.19 16.38
CA GLN A 175 -0.54 -16.53 16.98
C GLN A 175 -0.02 -17.60 16.02
N GLY A 176 -0.18 -17.39 14.70
CA GLY A 176 0.39 -18.25 13.66
C GLY A 176 1.92 -18.22 13.58
N GLY A 177 2.57 -17.43 14.44
CA GLY A 177 4.00 -17.49 14.66
C GLY A 177 4.78 -16.63 13.68
N VAL A 178 5.89 -17.19 13.17
CA VAL A 178 6.81 -16.50 12.26
C VAL A 178 7.13 -17.43 11.10
N ASP A 179 7.11 -16.90 9.88
CA ASP A 179 7.59 -17.62 8.71
C ASP A 179 8.70 -16.85 7.99
N VAL A 180 9.39 -17.57 7.11
CA VAL A 180 10.33 -17.04 6.14
C VAL A 180 9.85 -17.46 4.77
N MET A 181 9.50 -16.48 3.93
CA MET A 181 9.16 -16.72 2.54
C MET A 181 10.33 -16.41 1.61
N ASP A 182 10.52 -17.24 0.60
CA ASP A 182 11.31 -16.93 -0.58
C ASP A 182 10.39 -16.36 -1.67
N PHE A 183 10.68 -15.14 -2.09
CA PHE A 183 9.95 -14.43 -3.16
C PHE A 183 10.87 -13.99 -4.29
N THR A 184 11.99 -14.70 -4.46
CA THR A 184 12.96 -14.46 -5.55
C THR A 184 12.27 -14.51 -6.90
N ASP A 185 11.43 -15.53 -7.10
CA ASP A 185 10.40 -15.56 -8.13
C ASP A 185 9.12 -14.89 -7.59
N GLN A 186 8.83 -13.72 -8.14
CA GLN A 186 7.70 -12.88 -7.73
C GLN A 186 6.32 -13.50 -8.01
N ASP A 187 6.25 -14.46 -8.93
CA ASP A 187 5.00 -15.13 -9.31
C ASP A 187 4.81 -16.46 -8.53
N ASN A 188 5.87 -16.98 -7.90
CA ASN A 188 5.88 -18.29 -7.23
C ASN A 188 6.54 -18.23 -5.85
N ALA A 189 6.09 -17.34 -4.97
CA ALA A 189 6.61 -17.28 -3.60
C ALA A 189 6.15 -18.46 -2.74
N PHE A 190 7.04 -18.94 -1.87
CA PHE A 190 6.79 -20.10 -1.00
C PHE A 190 7.53 -19.97 0.34
N GLU A 191 7.03 -20.70 1.34
CA GLU A 191 7.63 -20.75 2.68
C GLU A 191 8.86 -21.66 2.66
N ILE A 192 9.94 -21.23 3.32
CA ILE A 192 11.19 -22.01 3.45
C ILE A 192 11.52 -22.37 4.89
N ALA A 193 10.95 -21.65 5.86
CA ALA A 193 11.06 -21.96 7.27
C ALA A 193 9.90 -21.34 8.02
N TYR A 194 9.52 -21.95 9.14
CA TYR A 194 8.54 -21.37 10.05
C TYR A 194 8.76 -21.82 11.48
N PHE A 195 8.20 -21.03 12.39
CA PHE A 195 8.05 -21.33 13.79
C PHE A 195 6.61 -21.06 14.18
N ASP A 196 5.92 -22.11 14.61
CA ASP A 196 4.56 -22.03 15.14
C ASP A 196 4.57 -22.50 16.61
N ARG A 197 3.95 -21.68 17.48
CA ARG A 197 3.80 -22.00 18.90
C ARG A 197 2.45 -22.64 19.24
N GLY A 198 1.46 -22.59 18.34
CA GLY A 198 0.06 -22.98 18.54
C GLY A 198 -0.74 -22.00 19.40
N SER A 199 -2.03 -22.31 19.62
CA SER A 199 -2.97 -21.38 20.25
C SER A 199 -2.61 -21.00 21.70
N ILE A 200 -2.89 -19.76 22.10
CA ILE A 200 -2.81 -19.32 23.50
C ILE A 200 -3.88 -20.04 24.34
N ASP A 201 -5.09 -20.13 23.80
CA ASP A 201 -6.26 -20.70 24.46
C ASP A 201 -6.84 -21.85 23.61
N PRO A 202 -6.15 -22.99 23.57
CA PRO A 202 -6.56 -24.11 22.73
C PRO A 202 -7.87 -24.75 23.18
N PRO A 203 -8.65 -25.33 22.25
CA PRO A 203 -9.78 -26.19 22.59
C PRO A 203 -9.36 -27.32 23.55
N ALA A 204 -10.26 -27.68 24.46
CA ALA A 204 -10.01 -28.76 25.41
C ALA A 204 -9.65 -30.07 24.69
N GLY A 205 -8.49 -30.64 25.02
CA GLY A 205 -7.99 -31.89 24.42
C GLY A 205 -7.12 -31.70 23.18
N ALA A 206 -6.84 -30.48 22.74
CA ALA A 206 -5.81 -30.22 21.73
C ALA A 206 -4.41 -30.43 22.34
N ASP A 207 -3.53 -31.12 21.61
CA ASP A 207 -2.13 -31.30 21.97
C ASP A 207 -1.37 -29.98 21.78
N VAL A 208 -1.48 -29.08 22.76
CA VAL A 208 -0.64 -27.89 22.83
C VAL A 208 0.60 -28.21 23.63
N PRO A 209 1.83 -27.96 23.12
CA PRO A 209 3.03 -28.02 23.91
C PRO A 209 2.88 -27.07 25.11
N VAL A 210 2.55 -27.63 26.28
CA VAL A 210 2.42 -26.86 27.51
C VAL A 210 3.73 -26.10 27.70
N ALA A 211 3.63 -24.79 27.97
CA ALA A 211 4.72 -23.82 28.13
C ALA A 211 5.66 -24.09 29.34
N ARG A 212 6.01 -25.36 29.57
CA ARG A 212 7.12 -25.82 30.42
C ARG A 212 8.35 -26.19 29.60
N SER A 213 8.25 -26.20 28.27
CA SER A 213 9.38 -26.36 27.36
C SER A 213 9.24 -25.39 26.20
N TRP A 214 10.32 -24.69 25.87
CA TRP A 214 10.51 -23.84 24.69
C TRP A 214 10.50 -24.63 23.37
N ALA A 215 9.61 -25.63 23.24
CA ALA A 215 9.56 -26.55 22.12
C ALA A 215 8.46 -26.10 21.16
N GLY A 216 8.63 -24.93 20.53
CA GLY A 216 7.94 -24.68 19.27
C GLY A 216 8.61 -25.47 18.16
N HIS A 217 7.84 -25.81 17.12
CA HIS A 217 8.37 -26.55 15.98
C HIS A 217 9.06 -25.56 15.03
N LEU A 218 10.37 -25.39 15.16
CA LEU A 218 11.16 -24.80 14.08
C LEU A 218 11.26 -25.84 12.97
N ARG A 219 10.62 -25.59 11.84
CA ARG A 219 10.85 -26.36 10.61
C ARG A 219 11.58 -25.46 9.62
N VAL A 220 12.64 -26.00 9.06
CA VAL A 220 13.34 -25.42 7.92
C VAL A 220 13.17 -26.43 6.81
N ASP A 221 12.44 -26.07 5.76
CA ASP A 221 12.36 -26.92 4.59
C ASP A 221 13.72 -26.90 3.90
N ALA A 222 14.29 -28.09 3.71
CA ALA A 222 15.66 -28.30 3.24
C ALA A 222 15.90 -27.88 1.77
N GLN A 223 14.95 -27.18 1.13
CA GLN A 223 15.11 -26.66 -0.23
C GLN A 223 16.25 -25.63 -0.36
N CYS A 224 16.78 -25.11 0.75
CA CYS A 224 18.03 -24.35 0.77
C CYS A 224 19.27 -25.14 0.27
N ALA A 225 19.25 -26.47 0.19
CA ALA A 225 20.43 -27.28 -0.13
C ALA A 225 20.63 -27.62 -1.62
N ALA A 226 19.69 -27.29 -2.52
CA ALA A 226 19.69 -27.86 -3.89
C ALA A 226 20.03 -26.89 -5.04
N LEU A 227 20.28 -25.60 -4.81
CA LEU A 227 20.49 -24.61 -5.90
C LEU A 227 21.94 -24.10 -6.01
N GLY A 228 22.91 -24.88 -5.56
CA GLY A 228 24.33 -24.61 -5.70
C GLY A 228 25.05 -25.64 -6.57
N GLN A 229 24.74 -25.71 -7.86
CA GLN A 229 25.62 -26.21 -8.93
C GLN A 229 25.42 -25.39 -10.20
#